data_AF-A0A2V3IE63-F1
#
_entry.id   AF-A0A2V3IE63-F1
#
_cell.length_a   1.000
_cell.length_b   1.000
_cell.length_c   1.000
_cell.angle_alpha   90.00
_cell.angle_beta   90.00
_cell.angle_gamma   90.00
#
_symmetry.space_group_name_H-M   'P 1'
#
loop_
_entity.id
_entity.type
_entity.pdbx_description
1 polymer ?
#
loop_
_entity_poly.entity_id
_entity_poly.type
_entity_poly.pdbx_seq_one_letter_code
_entity_poly.pdbx_strand_id
1 'polypeptide(L)'
;MASAPAQTRSKLGTVYDKSQIEQLQAQYLNELRRMYAATKCADCQTRPANWATLKRAAFVCINCAQALRADASNRVKNCLGTYLWHPDEMEIMRNANSTPTQ
;
A
#
# COMPACT_ATOMS: atom_id res chain seq x y z
N MET A 1 -33.80 -5.14 -9.75
CA MET A 1 -32.60 -5.25 -10.60
C MET A 1 -31.39 -5.27 -9.68
N ALA A 2 -30.74 -6.42 -9.48
CA ALA A 2 -29.51 -6.48 -8.70
C ALA A 2 -28.36 -6.05 -9.61
N SER A 3 -27.84 -4.83 -9.42
CA SER A 3 -26.63 -4.37 -10.09
C SER A 3 -25.48 -5.32 -9.75
N ALA A 4 -24.72 -5.74 -10.76
CA ALA A 4 -23.53 -6.56 -10.55
C ALA A 4 -22.61 -5.88 -9.51
N PRO A 5 -22.06 -6.62 -8.53
CA PRO A 5 -21.17 -6.04 -7.54
C PRO A 5 -19.98 -5.40 -8.24
N ALA A 6 -19.69 -4.14 -7.94
CA ALA A 6 -18.51 -3.47 -8.46
C ALA A 6 -17.27 -4.23 -7.95
N GLN A 7 -16.44 -4.72 -8.86
CA GLN A 7 -15.21 -5.44 -8.51
C GLN A 7 -14.00 -4.51 -8.63
N THR A 8 -13.02 -4.68 -7.74
CA THR A 8 -11.72 -4.00 -7.80
C THR A 8 -10.61 -5.04 -7.85
N ARG A 9 -9.50 -4.71 -8.52
CA ARG A 9 -8.35 -5.62 -8.67
C ARG A 9 -7.13 -5.05 -7.95
N SER A 10 -6.48 -5.88 -7.14
CA SER A 10 -5.21 -5.54 -6.51
C SER A 10 -4.08 -5.44 -7.54
N LYS A 11 -2.97 -4.80 -7.17
CA LYS A 11 -1.77 -4.78 -8.01
C LYS A 11 -1.08 -6.15 -8.11
N LEU A 12 -1.52 -7.13 -7.32
CA LEU A 12 -1.07 -8.52 -7.39
C LEU A 12 -1.94 -9.37 -8.32
N GLY A 13 -3.10 -8.85 -8.74
CA GLY A 13 -3.98 -9.50 -9.71
C GLY A 13 -5.24 -10.11 -9.10
N THR A 14 -5.36 -10.14 -7.78
CA THR A 14 -6.53 -10.67 -7.05
C THR A 14 -7.72 -9.75 -7.21
N VAL A 15 -8.92 -10.32 -7.36
CA VAL A 15 -10.17 -9.57 -7.50
C VAL A 15 -10.94 -9.61 -6.19
N TYR A 16 -11.41 -8.43 -5.75
CA TYR A 16 -12.16 -8.25 -4.53
C TYR A 16 -13.46 -7.48 -4.79
N ASP A 17 -14.43 -7.65 -3.89
CA ASP A 17 -15.64 -6.83 -3.88
C ASP A 17 -15.29 -5.39 -3.48
N LYS A 18 -15.63 -4.42 -4.32
CA LYS A 18 -15.28 -3.02 -4.10
C LYS A 18 -15.90 -2.46 -2.82
N SER A 19 -17.14 -2.84 -2.50
CA SER A 19 -17.83 -2.34 -1.30
C SER A 19 -17.15 -2.83 -0.03
N GLN A 20 -16.67 -4.08 -0.02
CA GLN A 20 -15.86 -4.62 1.06
C GLN A 20 -14.53 -3.88 1.21
N ILE A 21 -13.84 -3.59 0.10
CA ILE A 21 -12.58 -2.85 0.12
C ILE A 21 -12.77 -1.42 0.62
N GLU A 22 -13.83 -0.73 0.20
CA GLU A 22 -14.16 0.61 0.65
C GLU A 22 -14.44 0.67 2.17
N GLN A 23 -15.10 -0.36 2.73
CA GLN A 23 -15.30 -0.47 4.18
C GLN A 23 -13.99 -0.66 4.95
N LEU A 24 -13.06 -1.46 4.42
CA LEU A 24 -11.76 -1.74 5.04
C LEU A 24 -10.72 -0.62 4.82
N GLN A 25 -10.96 0.25 3.84
CA GLN A 25 -10.01 1.29 3.42
C GLN A 25 -9.58 2.19 4.58
N ALA A 26 -10.51 2.65 5.42
CA ALA A 26 -10.18 3.51 6.56
C ALA A 26 -9.26 2.81 7.57
N GLN A 27 -9.49 1.52 7.81
CA GLN A 27 -8.65 0.68 8.68
C GLN A 27 -7.25 0.51 8.07
N TYR A 28 -7.17 0.17 6.79
CA TYR A 28 -5.89 -0.02 6.09
C TYR A 28 -5.04 1.25 6.06
N LEU A 29 -5.65 2.40 5.80
CA LEU A 29 -4.92 3.68 5.82
C LEU A 29 -4.40 4.03 7.21
N ASN A 30 -5.19 3.78 8.26
CA ASN A 30 -4.74 3.99 9.63
C ASN A 30 -3.59 3.06 10.00
N GLU A 31 -3.65 1.81 9.57
CA GLU A 31 -2.59 0.82 9.80
C GLU A 31 -1.29 1.19 9.07
N LEU A 32 -1.37 1.51 7.77
CA LEU A 32 -0.22 1.98 7.00
C LEU A 32 0.39 3.23 7.64
N ARG A 33 -0.45 4.18 8.06
CA ARG A 33 0.00 5.40 8.74
C ARG A 33 0.78 5.09 10.01
N ARG A 34 0.37 4.09 10.79
CA ARG A 34 1.12 3.64 11.97
C ARG A 34 2.46 2.98 11.58
N MET A 35 2.47 2.14 10.54
CA MET A 35 3.69 1.47 10.07
C MET A 35 4.75 2.46 9.58
N TYR A 36 4.35 3.49 8.83
CA TYR A 36 5.31 4.46 8.29
C TYR A 36 5.55 5.68 9.18
N ALA A 37 4.76 5.90 10.24
CA ALA A 37 4.83 7.12 11.08
C ALA A 37 6.25 7.39 11.61
N ALA A 38 6.96 6.35 12.03
CA ALA A 38 8.34 6.43 12.52
C ALA A 38 9.38 6.04 11.45
N THR A 39 8.94 5.67 10.25
CA THR A 39 9.78 5.10 9.20
C THR A 39 10.25 6.18 8.23
N LYS A 40 11.56 6.21 7.96
CA LYS A 40 12.15 7.06 6.92
C LYS A 40 12.14 6.35 5.57
N CYS A 41 12.24 7.10 4.50
CA CYS A 41 12.30 6.56 3.15
C CYS A 41 13.40 5.48 3.03
N ALA A 42 13.04 4.28 2.56
CA ALA A 42 14.00 3.18 2.40
C ALA A 42 15.13 3.49 1.40
N ASP A 43 14.87 4.33 0.39
CA ASP A 43 15.88 4.66 -0.64
C ASP A 43 16.79 5.84 -0.27
N CYS A 44 16.23 6.90 0.33
CA CYS A 44 16.98 8.13 0.57
C CYS A 44 17.16 8.49 2.05
N GLN A 45 16.42 7.85 2.96
CA GLN A 45 16.48 8.02 4.42
C GLN A 45 16.38 9.46 4.97
N THR A 46 16.05 10.44 4.12
CA THR A 46 16.00 11.86 4.49
C THR A 46 14.59 12.39 4.68
N ARG A 47 13.58 11.72 4.09
CA ARG A 47 12.19 12.20 4.03
C ARG A 47 11.22 11.19 4.64
N PRO A 48 10.03 11.65 5.09
CA PRO A 48 8.98 10.77 5.58
C PRO A 48 8.50 9.83 4.46
N ALA A 49 8.21 8.58 4.83
CA ALA A 49 7.89 7.51 3.90
C ALA A 49 6.37 7.37 3.70
N ASN A 50 5.76 8.30 2.98
CA ASN A 50 4.31 8.37 2.76
C ASN A 50 3.79 7.55 1.54
N TRP A 51 4.69 6.87 0.84
CA TRP A 51 4.39 5.95 -0.25
C TRP A 51 4.97 4.58 0.06
N ALA A 52 4.46 3.55 -0.61
CA ALA A 52 4.89 2.17 -0.44
C ALA A 52 5.11 1.51 -1.81
N THR A 53 6.12 0.65 -1.89
CA THR A 53 6.38 -0.22 -3.04
C THR A 53 6.07 -1.66 -2.67
N LEU A 54 5.13 -2.28 -3.38
CA LEU A 54 4.73 -3.67 -3.11
C LEU A 54 5.80 -4.68 -3.54
N LYS A 55 6.65 -4.33 -4.52
CA LYS A 55 7.73 -5.21 -4.98
C LYS A 55 8.79 -5.48 -3.90
N ARG A 56 9.12 -4.45 -3.11
CA ARG A 56 10.10 -4.54 -2.01
C ARG A 56 9.45 -4.55 -0.63
N ALA A 57 8.12 -4.47 -0.57
CA ALA A 57 7.35 -4.33 0.67
C ALA A 57 7.88 -3.21 1.60
N ALA A 58 8.32 -2.10 1.03
CA ALA A 58 9.04 -1.04 1.74
C ALA A 58 8.35 0.33 1.57
N PHE A 59 8.50 1.19 2.57
CA PHE A 59 8.01 2.56 2.52
C PHE A 59 9.07 3.52 1.95
N VAL A 60 8.64 4.41 1.06
CA VAL A 60 9.47 5.37 0.35
C VAL A 60 8.83 6.77 0.35
N CYS A 61 9.63 7.81 0.17
CA CYS A 61 9.11 9.16 0.00
C CYS A 61 8.54 9.37 -1.40
N ILE A 62 7.74 10.43 -1.58
CA ILE A 62 7.15 10.78 -2.87
C ILE A 62 8.16 10.89 -4.02
N ASN A 63 9.37 11.43 -3.80
CA ASN A 63 10.36 11.59 -4.88
C ASN A 63 10.88 10.24 -5.36
N CYS A 64 11.26 9.36 -4.43
CA CYS A 64 11.70 8.00 -4.75
C CYS A 64 10.55 7.19 -5.36
N ALA A 65 9.32 7.36 -4.86
CA ALA A 65 8.13 6.74 -5.42
C ALA A 65 7.89 7.14 -6.89
N GLN A 66 8.08 8.41 -7.25
CA GLN A 66 7.95 8.87 -8.63
C GLN A 66 9.03 8.28 -9.53
N ALA A 67 10.28 8.19 -9.08
CA ALA A 67 11.35 7.53 -9.82
C ALA A 67 11.04 6.04 -10.05
N LEU A 68 10.55 5.34 -9.02
CA LEU A 68 10.15 3.93 -9.10
C LEU A 68 8.91 3.71 -9.99
N ARG A 69 8.04 4.72 -10.12
CA ARG A 69 6.82 4.65 -10.93
C ARG A 69 7.11 4.48 -12.43
N ALA A 70 8.29 4.90 -12.89
CA ALA A 70 8.75 4.64 -14.26
C ALA A 70 8.80 3.14 -14.58
N ASP A 71 9.06 2.30 -13.57
CA ASP A 71 8.98 0.85 -13.66
C ASP A 71 7.70 0.34 -12.97
N ALA A 72 6.71 -0.03 -13.79
CA ALA A 72 5.42 -0.54 -13.34
C ALA A 72 5.53 -1.82 -12.47
N SER A 73 6.64 -2.56 -12.54
CA SER A 73 6.88 -3.75 -11.72
C SER A 73 7.01 -3.41 -10.22
N ASN A 74 7.40 -2.18 -9.87
CA ASN A 74 7.52 -1.73 -8.48
C ASN A 74 6.16 -1.61 -7.77
N ARG A 75 5.07 -1.51 -8.54
CA ARG A 75 3.69 -1.48 -8.04
C ARG A 75 3.53 -0.48 -6.88
N VAL A 76 3.92 0.76 -7.11
CA VAL A 76 3.96 1.81 -6.09
C VAL A 76 2.54 2.34 -5.80
N LYS A 77 2.20 2.51 -4.53
CA LYS A 77 0.96 3.10 -4.05
C LYS A 77 1.23 4.11 -2.95
N ASN A 78 0.40 5.17 -2.86
CA ASN A 78 0.46 6.04 -1.71
C ASN A 78 -0.39 5.52 -0.55
N CYS A 79 -0.04 5.96 0.65
CA CYS A 79 -0.73 5.60 1.88
C CYS A 79 -1.65 6.73 2.38
N LEU A 80 -1.98 7.71 1.52
CA LEU A 80 -2.74 8.91 1.87
C LEU A 80 -4.23 8.84 1.48
N GLY A 81 -4.67 7.73 0.88
CA GLY A 81 -6.09 7.45 0.65
C GLY A 81 -6.60 7.69 -0.77
N THR A 82 -5.75 8.10 -1.71
CA THR A 82 -6.15 8.20 -3.14
C THR A 82 -6.08 6.86 -3.88
N TYR A 83 -5.51 5.82 -3.27
CA TYR A 83 -5.52 4.45 -3.80
C TYR A 83 -6.24 3.51 -2.83
N LEU A 84 -7.08 2.62 -3.38
CA LEU A 84 -7.65 1.50 -2.63
C LEU A 84 -6.56 0.47 -2.33
N TRP A 85 -6.46 0.12 -1.05
CA TRP A 85 -5.58 -0.93 -0.56
C TRP A 85 -6.35 -2.23 -0.41
N HIS A 86 -5.75 -3.33 -0.85
CA HIS A 86 -6.39 -4.64 -0.83
C HIS A 86 -5.74 -5.54 0.23
N PRO A 87 -6.45 -6.58 0.71
CA PRO A 87 -5.97 -7.47 1.76
C PRO A 87 -4.59 -8.09 1.45
N ASP A 88 -4.37 -8.51 0.21
CA ASP A 88 -3.11 -9.12 -0.25
C ASP A 88 -1.94 -8.11 -0.26
N GLU A 89 -2.19 -6.88 -0.68
CA GLU A 89 -1.22 -5.79 -0.62
C GLU A 89 -0.87 -5.41 0.82
N MET A 90 -1.87 -5.40 1.70
CA MET A 90 -1.69 -5.16 3.13
C MET A 90 -0.91 -6.30 3.79
N GLU A 91 -1.16 -7.55 3.43
CA GLU A 91 -0.43 -8.71 3.95
C GLU A 91 1.07 -8.63 3.61
N ILE A 92 1.42 -8.25 2.39
CA ILE A 92 2.83 -8.03 2.01
C ILE A 92 3.48 -6.95 2.89
N MET A 93 2.80 -5.80 3.05
CA MET A 93 3.33 -4.70 3.86
C MET A 93 3.44 -5.09 5.34
N ARG A 94 2.43 -5.80 5.87
CA ARG A 94 2.45 -6.37 7.22
C ARG A 94 3.62 -7.33 7.38
N ASN A 95 3.81 -8.31 6.52
CA ASN A 95 4.87 -9.29 6.72
C ASN A 95 6.28 -8.67 6.71
N ALA A 96 6.49 -7.60 5.94
CA ALA A 96 7.78 -6.93 5.88
C ALA A 96 8.01 -5.86 6.97
N ASN A 97 6.93 -5.26 7.51
CA ASN A 97 7.02 -4.14 8.45
C ASN A 97 6.41 -4.43 9.83
N SER A 98 5.79 -5.61 10.01
CA SER A 98 5.51 -6.15 11.33
C SER A 98 6.83 -6.65 11.86
N THR A 99 7.38 -5.93 12.83
CA THR A 99 8.60 -6.30 13.54
C THR A 99 8.54 -7.79 13.89
N PRO A 100 9.43 -8.65 13.37
CA PRO A 100 9.66 -9.93 14.03
C PRO A 100 10.28 -9.55 15.38
N THR A 101 9.53 -9.71 16.46
CA THR A 101 10.16 -9.94 17.76
C THR A 101 10.88 -11.28 17.63
N GLN A 102 12.15 -11.23 17.23
CA GLN A 102 13.14 -12.28 17.50
C GLN A 102 14.41 -11.59 17.99
#